data_AF-A0A946XV60-F1
#
_entry.id   AF-A0A946XV60-F1
#
_cell.length_a   1.000
_cell.length_b   1.000
_cell.length_c   1.000
_cell.angle_alpha   90.00
_cell.angle_beta   90.00
_cell.angle_gamma   90.00
#
_symmetry.space_group_name_H-M   'P 1'
#
loop_
_entity.id
_entity.type
_entity.pdbx_description
1 polymer ?
#
loop_
_entity_poly.entity_id
_entity_poly.type
_entity_poly.pdbx_seq_one_letter_code
_entity_poly.pdbx_strand_id
1 'polypeptide(L)'
;MIAFKIVRKIGRMLRGGAGRKEIFLGALCGVLIGFNPVAGLTLALMILITLLLNANIGFTLLGILLGKVLALLLSVVSFHTGYFLIHKIGLEGLFTKLVNAPVTALMDLDVYAMIGGLPYAILIGIAFGRFMSATVTRIREQMLKAGEHEKVGKAVGNKMSRFLMWLVFGKQKLSTADVLAKESPLLRKSGFILVGSVVVIGLVLQFFLLDLALKKGLQAAISARTGAEVNIGTANLSLATGALEIGDLQVTDPDKLTHNLVQLDALAADISVGDLLRKTYTIDLLKGGSLRHDVPRETPGKLLIKEAEPEEEVAEAADEAAGKSLDDYFTQAKKLKKYGSRAYDYLQQRKDNGEAVAKGEKPKAVKKTAVADAKRIGYLKAAADLVSTRPAWLIRKVEIDDVRLDGDFPAQSLEVEEISSHPELSGEPTRFIMTPVDGTDPTAKLVLRFDDPAAPHEIETRLKSISIGDSIKTGDSLKIEDGKADISANGTFSVEALNIPFTIFVRDLKTDNEMLNALKQLEIGGSLGGTLLSPRVQVALSDN
;
A
#
# COMPACT_ATOMS: atom_id res chain seq x y z
N MET A 1 25.89 34.64 13.97
CA MET A 1 26.45 33.45 14.67
C MET A 1 26.47 32.17 13.79
N ILE A 2 25.47 31.92 12.94
CA ILE A 2 25.40 30.74 12.05
C ILE A 2 26.44 30.80 10.91
N ALA A 3 26.58 31.95 10.23
CA ALA A 3 27.55 32.12 9.15
C ALA A 3 29.00 31.84 9.59
N PHE A 4 29.40 32.30 10.78
CA PHE A 4 30.73 32.03 11.35
C PHE A 4 30.97 30.54 11.62
N LYS A 5 29.96 29.80 12.09
CA LYS A 5 30.04 28.33 12.27
C LYS A 5 30.22 27.60 10.93
N ILE A 6 29.57 28.07 9.87
CA ILE A 6 29.66 27.50 8.51
C ILE A 6 31.06 27.75 7.92
N VAL A 7 31.54 28.99 7.94
CA VAL A 7 32.89 29.36 7.47
C VAL A 7 33.96 28.55 8.20
N ARG A 8 33.84 28.40 9.52
CA ARG A 8 34.77 27.59 10.33
C ARG A 8 34.69 26.08 10.06
N LYS A 9 33.57 25.57 9.55
CA LYS A 9 33.41 24.15 9.17
C LYS A 9 34.03 23.89 7.80
N ILE A 10 33.78 24.78 6.84
CA ILE A 10 34.38 24.77 5.49
C ILE A 10 35.90 24.92 5.60
N GLY A 11 36.37 25.86 6.42
CA GLY A 11 37.79 26.07 6.68
C GLY A 11 38.52 24.85 7.24
N ARG A 12 37.86 24.10 8.13
CA ARG A 12 38.39 22.83 8.66
C ARG A 12 38.43 21.71 7.61
N MET A 13 37.46 21.64 6.70
CA MET A 13 37.50 20.66 5.59
C MET A 13 38.65 20.94 4.61
N LEU A 14 38.95 22.21 4.37
CA LEU A 14 40.03 22.63 3.48
C LEU A 14 41.42 22.35 4.06
N ARG A 15 41.64 22.58 5.37
CA ARG A 15 42.98 22.58 6.00
C ARG A 15 43.55 21.24 6.47
N GLY A 16 42.84 20.13 6.37
CA GLY A 16 43.47 18.82 6.53
C GLY A 16 42.67 17.83 7.35
N GLY A 17 42.51 16.66 6.76
CA GLY A 17 41.88 15.50 7.37
C GLY A 17 41.58 14.44 6.33
N ALA A 18 41.16 14.86 5.12
CA ALA A 18 40.74 13.94 4.07
C ALA A 18 41.56 14.03 2.79
N GLY A 19 42.05 12.87 2.33
CA GLY A 19 42.82 12.71 1.10
C GLY A 19 41.95 12.78 -0.17
N ARG A 20 42.60 12.76 -1.34
CA ARG A 20 41.95 12.84 -2.67
C ARG A 20 40.84 11.77 -2.84
N LYS A 21 41.17 10.52 -2.51
CA LYS A 21 40.25 9.36 -2.59
C LYS A 21 39.02 9.54 -1.68
N GLU A 22 39.20 10.06 -0.47
CA GLU A 22 38.13 10.23 0.51
C GLU A 22 37.12 11.32 0.11
N ILE A 23 37.61 12.39 -0.52
CA ILE A 23 36.78 13.47 -1.08
C ILE A 23 35.96 12.93 -2.26
N PHE A 24 36.62 12.21 -3.16
CA PHE A 24 35.96 11.59 -4.32
C PHE A 24 34.85 10.61 -3.89
N LEU A 25 35.18 9.66 -2.99
CA LEU A 25 34.21 8.69 -2.48
C LEU A 25 33.06 9.38 -1.74
N GLY A 26 33.36 10.37 -0.90
CA GLY A 26 32.34 11.16 -0.20
C GLY A 26 31.35 11.79 -1.17
N ALA A 27 31.85 12.53 -2.17
CA ALA A 27 31.01 13.18 -3.17
C ALA A 27 30.20 12.18 -4.03
N LEU A 28 30.82 11.10 -4.51
CA LEU A 28 30.17 10.07 -5.31
C LEU A 28 29.03 9.39 -4.53
N CYS A 29 29.32 8.85 -3.35
CA CYS A 29 28.32 8.21 -2.50
C CYS A 29 27.22 9.19 -2.09
N GLY A 30 27.59 10.45 -1.84
CA GLY A 30 26.61 11.50 -1.56
C GLY A 30 25.62 11.70 -2.70
N VAL A 31 26.10 11.80 -3.95
CA VAL A 31 25.22 11.93 -5.12
C VAL A 31 24.32 10.70 -5.28
N LEU A 32 24.87 9.48 -5.12
CA LEU A 32 24.09 8.25 -5.18
C LEU A 32 22.97 8.20 -4.12
N ILE A 33 23.27 8.61 -2.88
CA ILE A 33 22.28 8.74 -1.81
C ILE A 33 21.22 9.80 -2.17
N GLY A 34 21.65 10.96 -2.68
CA GLY A 34 20.75 12.05 -3.05
C GLY A 34 19.80 11.69 -4.20
N PHE A 35 20.24 10.85 -5.13
CA PHE A 35 19.44 10.38 -6.25
C PHE A 35 18.39 9.32 -5.89
N ASN A 36 18.52 8.66 -4.72
CA ASN A 36 17.54 7.68 -4.30
C ASN A 36 16.19 8.37 -4.00
N PRO A 37 15.11 8.05 -4.74
CA PRO A 37 13.82 8.68 -4.54
C PRO A 37 13.03 8.09 -3.36
N VAL A 38 13.39 6.88 -2.90
CA VAL A 38 12.62 6.10 -1.92
C VAL A 38 13.38 5.95 -0.61
N ALA A 39 12.64 5.98 0.50
CA ALA A 39 13.15 5.64 1.82
C ALA A 39 13.08 4.12 2.04
N GLY A 40 13.84 3.35 1.28
CA GLY A 40 13.85 1.88 1.30
C GLY A 40 15.20 1.27 1.74
N LEU A 41 15.32 -0.04 1.59
CA LEU A 41 16.55 -0.78 1.96
C LEU A 41 17.77 -0.30 1.14
N THR A 42 17.57 0.11 -0.10
CA THR A 42 18.64 0.69 -0.94
C THR A 42 19.27 1.93 -0.32
N LEU A 43 18.45 2.84 0.23
CA LEU A 43 18.95 4.04 0.88
C LEU A 43 19.74 3.68 2.14
N ALA A 44 19.20 2.78 2.97
CA ALA A 44 19.85 2.30 4.18
C ALA A 44 21.21 1.65 3.86
N LEU A 45 21.26 0.74 2.88
CA LEU A 45 22.50 0.09 2.44
C LEU A 45 23.51 1.09 1.90
N MET A 46 23.08 2.08 1.10
CA MET A 46 23.98 3.11 0.60
C MET A 46 24.57 3.97 1.72
N ILE A 47 23.79 4.30 2.75
CA ILE A 47 24.30 4.99 3.94
C ILE A 47 25.31 4.10 4.68
N LEU A 48 24.98 2.83 4.94
CA LEU A 48 25.87 1.89 5.62
C LEU A 48 27.19 1.69 4.86
N ILE A 49 27.14 1.48 3.54
CA ILE A 49 28.32 1.39 2.67
C ILE A 49 29.15 2.66 2.79
N THR A 50 28.53 3.84 2.79
CA THR A 50 29.25 5.12 2.95
C THR A 50 29.95 5.24 4.30
N LEU A 51 29.39 4.68 5.37
CA LEU A 51 30.00 4.65 6.70
C LEU A 51 31.17 3.65 6.80
N LEU A 52 31.14 2.56 6.03
CA LEU A 52 32.24 1.59 5.92
C LEU A 52 33.41 2.16 5.11
N LEU A 53 33.07 2.89 4.05
CA LEU A 53 34.06 3.56 3.21
C LEU A 53 34.75 4.67 3.99
N ASN A 54 36.02 4.91 3.66
CA ASN A 54 36.75 6.06 4.16
C ASN A 54 36.34 7.33 3.40
N ALA A 55 35.03 7.62 3.42
CA ALA A 55 34.40 8.75 2.74
C ALA A 55 34.34 9.97 3.68
N ASN A 56 34.63 11.15 3.13
CA ASN A 56 34.50 12.38 3.91
C ASN A 56 33.03 12.82 4.00
N ILE A 57 32.47 12.81 5.21
CA ILE A 57 31.07 13.17 5.51
C ILE A 57 30.68 14.56 4.99
N GLY A 58 31.60 15.54 5.01
CA GLY A 58 31.32 16.89 4.52
C GLY A 58 31.04 16.90 3.01
N PHE A 59 31.85 16.18 2.23
CA PHE A 59 31.62 16.02 0.80
C PHE A 59 30.46 15.08 0.48
N THR A 60 30.17 14.10 1.35
CA THR A 60 28.93 13.30 1.27
C THR A 60 27.70 14.16 1.38
N LEU A 61 27.61 15.05 2.37
CA LEU A 61 26.46 15.95 2.53
C LEU A 61 26.28 16.90 1.34
N LEU A 62 27.38 17.42 0.78
CA LEU A 62 27.34 18.21 -0.46
C LEU A 62 26.84 17.40 -1.64
N GLY A 63 27.30 16.15 -1.78
CA GLY A 63 26.83 15.23 -2.79
C GLY A 63 25.34 14.90 -2.64
N ILE A 64 24.85 14.68 -1.41
CA ILE A 64 23.43 14.44 -1.12
C ILE A 64 22.59 15.63 -1.57
N LEU A 65 23.00 16.84 -1.21
CA LEU A 65 22.30 18.06 -1.59
C LEU A 65 22.22 18.19 -3.12
N LEU A 66 23.36 18.03 -3.80
CA LEU A 66 23.42 18.09 -5.26
C LEU A 66 22.54 17.00 -5.90
N GLY A 67 22.69 15.76 -5.45
CA GLY A 67 21.96 14.61 -5.95
C GLY A 67 20.45 14.79 -5.76
N LYS A 68 20.00 15.30 -4.60
CA LYS A 68 18.57 15.48 -4.34
C LYS A 68 17.95 16.56 -5.21
N VAL A 69 18.64 17.67 -5.42
CA VAL A 69 18.20 18.74 -6.35
C VAL A 69 18.10 18.19 -7.77
N LEU A 70 19.13 17.47 -8.23
CA LEU A 70 19.15 16.89 -9.57
C LEU A 70 18.12 15.79 -9.76
N ALA A 71 17.83 14.97 -8.74
CA ALA A 71 16.81 13.93 -8.80
C ALA A 71 15.40 14.52 -8.97
N LEU A 72 15.12 15.67 -8.35
CA LEU A 72 13.86 16.39 -8.54
C LEU A 72 13.76 16.96 -9.96
N LEU A 73 14.82 17.64 -10.43
CA LEU A 73 14.87 18.24 -11.76
C LEU A 73 14.80 17.20 -12.89
N LEU A 74 15.45 16.05 -12.70
CA LEU A 74 15.52 14.97 -13.68
C LEU A 74 14.42 13.92 -13.50
N SER A 75 13.46 14.12 -12.59
CA SER A 75 12.43 13.12 -12.24
C SER A 75 11.70 12.52 -13.45
N VAL A 76 11.24 13.35 -14.39
CA VAL A 76 10.57 12.92 -15.62
C VAL A 76 11.52 12.15 -16.54
N VAL A 77 12.77 12.61 -16.66
CA VAL A 77 13.80 11.96 -17.49
C VAL A 77 14.16 10.59 -16.89
N SER A 78 14.42 10.52 -15.59
CA SER A 78 14.70 9.29 -14.86
C SER A 78 13.55 8.30 -14.97
N PHE A 79 12.30 8.74 -14.89
CA PHE A 79 11.14 7.86 -15.12
C PHE A 79 11.16 7.23 -16.52
N HIS A 80 11.33 8.04 -17.58
CA HIS A 80 11.31 7.52 -18.95
C HIS A 80 12.50 6.61 -19.25
N THR A 81 13.69 6.96 -18.74
CA THR A 81 14.88 6.11 -18.82
C THR A 81 14.66 4.80 -18.08
N GLY A 82 14.03 4.83 -16.90
CA GLY A 82 13.67 3.63 -16.15
C GLY A 82 12.70 2.73 -16.91
N TYR A 83 11.63 3.30 -17.47
CA TYR A 83 10.68 2.55 -18.30
C TYR A 83 11.38 1.89 -19.50
N PHE A 84 12.27 2.62 -20.17
CA PHE A 84 13.05 2.10 -21.28
C PHE A 84 14.00 0.97 -20.85
N LEU A 85 14.75 1.15 -19.77
CA LEU A 85 15.66 0.14 -19.24
C LEU A 85 14.93 -1.16 -18.89
N ILE A 86 13.79 -1.08 -18.20
CA ILE A 86 13.01 -2.25 -17.79
C ILE A 86 12.35 -2.91 -19.00
N HIS A 87 11.54 -2.17 -19.77
CA HIS A 87 10.59 -2.75 -20.72
C HIS A 87 11.07 -2.80 -22.18
N LYS A 88 12.17 -2.11 -22.55
CA LYS A 88 12.64 -2.03 -23.95
C LYS A 88 14.01 -2.63 -24.19
N ILE A 89 14.90 -2.61 -23.21
CA ILE A 89 16.25 -3.20 -23.32
C ILE A 89 16.25 -4.70 -22.98
N GLY A 90 15.14 -5.25 -22.47
CA GLY A 90 15.02 -6.67 -22.11
C GLY A 90 15.54 -6.99 -20.70
N LEU A 91 15.72 -5.99 -19.83
CA LEU A 91 16.10 -6.20 -18.42
C LEU A 91 14.91 -6.56 -17.52
N GLU A 92 13.69 -6.57 -18.05
CA GLU A 92 12.46 -6.88 -17.31
C GLU A 92 12.56 -8.19 -16.52
N GLY A 93 13.12 -9.25 -17.12
CA GLY A 93 13.30 -10.54 -16.43
C GLY A 93 14.27 -10.48 -15.25
N LEU A 94 15.33 -9.66 -15.33
CA LEU A 94 16.27 -9.43 -14.23
C LEU A 94 15.58 -8.68 -13.09
N PHE A 95 14.88 -7.59 -13.39
CA PHE A 95 14.17 -6.80 -12.38
C PHE A 95 13.01 -7.56 -11.75
N THR A 96 12.28 -8.36 -12.54
CA THR A 96 11.26 -9.28 -12.04
C THR A 96 11.86 -10.23 -10.99
N LYS A 97 13.01 -10.85 -11.27
CA LYS A 97 13.67 -11.75 -10.30
C LYS A 97 14.09 -11.01 -9.03
N LEU A 98 14.64 -9.81 -9.15
CA LEU A 98 15.12 -9.03 -8.00
C LEU A 98 13.96 -8.51 -7.13
N VAL A 99 12.87 -8.05 -7.74
CA VAL A 99 11.70 -7.52 -7.02
C VAL A 99 10.90 -8.62 -6.33
N ASN A 100 10.98 -9.87 -6.79
CA ASN A 100 10.27 -11.01 -6.19
C ASN A 100 11.14 -11.88 -5.24
N ALA A 101 12.44 -11.61 -5.12
CA ALA A 101 13.36 -12.34 -4.25
C ALA A 101 13.43 -11.74 -2.83
N PRO A 102 13.70 -12.55 -1.78
CA PRO A 102 13.79 -12.05 -0.41
C PRO A 102 14.86 -10.99 -0.30
N VAL A 103 14.62 -9.97 0.53
CA VAL A 103 15.52 -8.84 0.81
C VAL A 103 15.67 -7.88 -0.37
N THR A 104 15.92 -8.37 -1.59
CA THR A 104 16.04 -7.51 -2.78
C THR A 104 14.70 -6.89 -3.19
N ALA A 105 13.57 -7.50 -2.82
CA ALA A 105 12.26 -6.86 -2.98
C ALA A 105 12.13 -5.55 -2.19
N LEU A 106 12.81 -5.44 -1.03
CA LEU A 106 12.80 -4.24 -0.17
C LEU A 106 13.67 -3.10 -0.73
N MET A 107 14.34 -3.33 -1.87
CA MET A 107 15.22 -2.36 -2.51
C MET A 107 14.49 -1.38 -3.45
N ASP A 108 13.18 -1.57 -3.68
CA ASP A 108 12.34 -0.74 -4.56
C ASP A 108 12.86 -0.64 -6.00
N LEU A 109 13.36 -1.76 -6.53
CA LEU A 109 13.92 -1.85 -7.89
C LEU A 109 12.84 -1.87 -8.99
N ASP A 110 11.58 -1.91 -8.60
CA ASP A 110 10.38 -1.70 -9.41
C ASP A 110 10.14 -0.21 -9.72
N VAL A 111 10.68 0.71 -8.93
CA VAL A 111 10.46 2.16 -9.13
C VAL A 111 11.24 2.66 -10.35
N TYR A 112 10.53 3.21 -11.34
CA TYR A 112 11.13 3.64 -12.61
C TYR A 112 12.22 4.69 -12.41
N ALA A 113 11.96 5.71 -11.59
CA ALA A 113 12.93 6.77 -11.34
C ALA A 113 14.18 6.27 -10.57
N MET A 114 14.06 5.21 -9.77
CA MET A 114 15.19 4.60 -9.08
C MET A 114 16.16 3.97 -10.09
N ILE A 115 15.64 3.13 -10.98
CA ILE A 115 16.44 2.46 -12.01
C ILE A 115 16.96 3.43 -13.06
N GLY A 116 16.10 4.31 -13.57
CA GLY A 116 16.49 5.28 -14.58
C GLY A 116 17.34 6.43 -14.05
N GLY A 117 17.31 6.70 -12.74
CA GLY A 117 18.18 7.68 -12.08
C GLY A 117 19.63 7.20 -11.94
N LEU A 118 19.86 5.89 -11.83
CA LEU A 118 21.16 5.30 -11.54
C LEU A 118 22.27 5.68 -12.55
N PRO A 119 22.05 5.63 -13.89
CA PRO A 119 23.07 6.06 -14.85
C PRO A 119 23.48 7.52 -14.67
N TYR A 120 22.50 8.41 -14.43
CA TYR A 120 22.76 9.83 -14.19
C TYR A 120 23.52 10.03 -12.88
N ALA A 121 23.09 9.37 -11.80
CA ALA A 121 23.72 9.46 -10.49
C ALA A 121 25.19 9.03 -10.53
N ILE A 122 25.52 7.95 -11.25
CA ILE A 122 26.90 7.49 -11.43
C ILE A 122 27.73 8.50 -12.22
N LEU A 123 27.23 8.95 -13.38
CA LEU A 123 27.96 9.90 -14.23
C LEU A 123 28.20 11.23 -13.52
N ILE A 124 27.15 11.80 -12.92
CA ILE A 124 27.20 13.05 -12.18
C ILE A 124 28.08 12.89 -10.93
N GLY A 125 27.94 11.79 -10.19
CA GLY A 125 28.72 11.51 -8.99
C GLY A 125 30.22 11.39 -9.29
N ILE A 126 30.59 10.73 -10.39
CA ILE A 126 31.98 10.62 -10.83
C ILE A 126 32.51 12.00 -11.24
N ALA A 127 31.76 12.75 -12.05
CA ALA A 127 32.16 14.08 -12.51
C ALA A 127 32.33 15.05 -11.33
N PHE A 128 31.34 15.11 -10.44
CA PHE A 128 31.33 15.95 -9.24
C PHE A 128 32.43 15.54 -8.26
N GLY A 129 32.62 14.24 -8.03
CA GLY A 129 33.69 13.74 -7.17
C GLY A 129 35.08 14.11 -7.69
N ARG A 130 35.31 13.96 -9.01
CA ARG A 130 36.58 14.38 -9.64
C ARG A 130 36.77 15.88 -9.54
N PHE A 131 35.73 16.67 -9.81
CA PHE A 131 35.77 18.12 -9.71
C PHE A 131 36.11 18.59 -8.29
N MET A 132 35.39 18.11 -7.26
CA MET A 132 35.62 18.49 -5.87
C MET A 132 37.02 18.06 -5.40
N SER A 133 37.41 16.85 -5.76
CA SER A 133 38.72 16.32 -5.41
C SER A 133 39.85 17.11 -6.06
N ALA A 134 39.72 17.50 -7.32
CA ALA A 134 40.71 18.32 -8.04
C ALA A 134 40.77 19.74 -7.47
N THR A 135 39.62 20.37 -7.25
CA THR A 135 39.52 21.73 -6.70
C THR A 135 40.16 21.83 -5.32
N VAL A 136 39.85 20.91 -4.41
CA VAL A 136 40.42 20.91 -3.06
C VAL A 136 41.93 20.63 -3.10
N THR A 137 42.38 19.72 -3.96
CA THR A 137 43.83 19.43 -4.11
C THR A 137 44.57 20.66 -4.63
N ARG A 138 44.05 21.35 -5.66
CA ARG A 138 44.64 22.58 -6.20
C ARG A 138 44.70 23.71 -5.16
N ILE A 139 43.62 23.90 -4.39
CA ILE A 139 43.60 24.89 -3.30
C ILE A 139 44.69 24.57 -2.27
N ARG A 140 44.86 23.30 -1.91
CA ARG A 140 45.90 22.85 -0.97
C ARG A 140 47.32 23.05 -1.51
N GLU A 141 47.55 22.74 -2.78
CA GLU A 141 48.84 22.98 -3.45
C GLU A 141 49.18 24.47 -3.51
N GLN A 142 48.21 25.34 -3.81
CA GLN A 142 48.40 26.79 -3.79
C GLN A 142 48.67 27.31 -2.36
N MET A 143 47.99 26.77 -1.34
CA MET A 143 48.26 27.11 0.06
C MET A 143 49.68 26.73 0.49
N LEU A 144 50.20 25.59 0.03
CA LEU A 144 51.58 25.17 0.29
C LEU A 144 52.59 26.12 -0.38
N LYS A 145 52.42 26.39 -1.68
CA LYS A 145 53.27 27.32 -2.43
C LYS A 145 53.25 28.74 -1.86
N ALA A 146 52.09 29.21 -1.39
CA ALA A 146 51.95 30.51 -0.74
C ALA A 146 52.64 30.53 0.65
N GLY A 147 52.66 29.41 1.37
CA GLY A 147 53.37 29.27 2.65
C GLY A 147 54.89 29.31 2.53
N GLU A 148 55.43 28.87 1.40
CA GLU A 148 56.88 28.87 1.09
C GLU A 148 57.42 30.26 0.68
N HIS A 149 56.52 31.19 0.33
CA HIS A 149 56.93 32.54 -0.11
C HIS A 149 57.31 33.43 1.08
N GLU A 150 58.53 33.98 1.08
CA GLU A 150 59.16 34.65 2.23
C GLU A 150 58.33 35.78 2.87
N LYS A 151 57.59 36.57 2.06
CA LYS A 151 56.71 37.66 2.53
C LYS A 151 55.40 37.16 3.13
N VAL A 152 54.86 36.07 2.59
CA VAL A 152 53.59 35.48 3.03
C VAL A 152 53.83 34.64 4.28
N GLY A 153 54.92 33.87 4.34
CA GLY A 153 55.34 33.14 5.55
C GLY A 153 55.57 34.05 6.76
N LYS A 154 56.16 35.24 6.57
CA LYS A 154 56.35 36.25 7.63
C LYS A 154 55.02 36.88 8.09
N ALA A 155 54.09 37.17 7.18
CA ALA A 155 52.76 37.69 7.52
C ALA A 155 51.84 36.64 8.17
N VAL A 156 51.99 35.38 7.78
CA VAL A 156 51.30 34.20 8.35
C VAL A 156 51.89 33.79 9.71
N GLY A 157 53.17 34.09 9.95
CA GLY A 157 53.92 33.70 11.15
C GLY A 157 53.63 34.53 12.42
N ASN A 158 53.07 35.73 12.32
CA ASN A 158 52.81 36.59 13.49
C ASN A 158 51.76 36.00 14.45
N LYS A 159 51.92 36.20 15.78
CA LYS A 159 51.00 35.67 16.82
C LYS A 159 49.52 35.99 16.53
N MET A 160 49.24 37.21 16.05
CA MET A 160 47.88 37.66 15.69
C MET A 160 47.34 36.97 14.44
N SER A 161 48.19 36.71 13.45
CA SER A 161 47.86 35.98 12.23
C SER A 161 47.57 34.50 12.50
N ARG A 162 48.39 33.87 13.35
CA ARG A 162 48.13 32.52 13.88
C ARG A 162 46.86 32.44 14.72
N PHE A 163 46.60 33.45 15.54
CA PHE A 163 45.36 33.55 16.32
C PHE A 163 44.12 33.71 15.42
N LEU A 164 44.16 34.62 14.44
CA LEU A 164 43.08 34.81 13.46
C LEU A 164 42.86 33.56 12.62
N MET A 165 43.93 32.89 12.20
CA MET A 165 43.83 31.62 11.49
C MET A 165 43.27 30.50 12.36
N TRP A 166 43.63 30.46 13.63
CA TRP A 166 43.04 29.52 14.58
C TRP A 166 41.56 29.85 14.87
N LEU A 167 41.20 31.13 14.94
CA LEU A 167 39.84 31.63 15.17
C LEU A 167 38.92 31.28 13.98
N VAL A 168 39.39 31.51 12.75
CA VAL A 168 38.62 31.29 11.52
C VAL A 168 38.65 29.82 11.07
N PHE A 169 39.80 29.13 11.19
CA PHE A 169 40.00 27.80 10.61
C PHE A 169 40.28 26.66 11.62
N GLY A 170 40.50 26.95 12.90
CA GLY A 170 40.75 25.95 13.94
C GLY A 170 42.18 25.42 14.03
N LYS A 171 42.44 24.44 14.93
CA LYS A 171 43.75 23.78 15.09
C LYS A 171 44.07 22.88 13.89
N GLN A 172 45.27 23.00 13.33
CA GLN A 172 45.77 22.19 12.22
C GLN A 172 46.28 20.84 12.77
N LYS A 173 45.72 19.72 12.30
CA LYS A 173 46.02 18.36 12.83
C LYS A 173 47.13 17.61 12.08
N LEU A 174 47.40 17.95 10.83
CA LEU A 174 48.46 17.39 9.98
C LEU A 174 48.97 18.45 8.99
N SER A 175 50.23 18.35 8.56
CA SER A 175 50.77 19.22 7.50
C SER A 175 50.02 18.96 6.19
N THR A 176 49.79 20.02 5.40
CA THR A 176 49.06 19.90 4.13
C THR A 176 49.79 18.98 3.13
N ALA A 177 51.12 18.88 3.22
CA ALA A 177 51.94 17.94 2.47
C ALA A 177 51.66 16.47 2.85
N ASP A 178 51.59 16.16 4.15
CA ASP A 178 51.32 14.80 4.64
C ASP A 178 49.94 14.29 4.22
N VAL A 179 48.94 15.19 4.16
CA VAL A 179 47.57 14.85 3.72
C VAL A 179 47.51 14.57 2.22
N LEU A 180 48.38 15.18 1.42
CA LEU A 180 48.49 14.92 -0.02
C LEU A 180 49.19 13.59 -0.33
N ALA A 181 50.20 13.24 0.47
CA ALA A 181 50.97 11.99 0.33
C ALA A 181 50.29 10.77 0.97
N LYS A 182 49.32 10.97 1.87
CA LYS A 182 48.67 9.89 2.59
C LYS A 182 47.76 9.03 1.69
N GLU A 183 48.23 7.83 1.39
CA GLU A 183 47.38 6.75 0.91
C GLU A 183 46.53 6.21 2.06
N SER A 184 45.21 6.39 1.98
CA SER A 184 44.29 5.85 2.99
C SER A 184 43.54 4.64 2.43
N PRO A 185 43.27 3.62 3.26
CA PRO A 185 42.54 2.43 2.82
C PRO A 185 41.12 2.80 2.39
N LEU A 186 40.53 1.99 1.50
CA LEU A 186 39.15 2.18 1.03
C LEU A 186 38.14 2.01 2.17
N LEU A 187 38.37 1.06 3.08
CA LEU A 187 37.52 0.77 4.23
C LEU A 187 38.17 1.28 5.52
N ARG A 188 37.39 1.90 6.40
CA ARG A 188 37.87 2.43 7.68
C ARG A 188 37.46 1.51 8.83
N LYS A 189 38.41 1.10 9.69
CA LYS A 189 38.14 0.22 10.84
C LYS A 189 37.04 0.74 11.78
N SER A 190 37.01 2.04 12.05
CA SER A 190 35.93 2.63 12.86
C SER A 190 34.57 2.66 12.15
N GLY A 191 34.54 2.52 10.82
CA GLY A 191 33.33 2.37 10.05
C GLY A 191 32.61 1.06 10.39
N PHE A 192 33.36 -0.04 10.54
CA PHE A 192 32.81 -1.32 11.01
C PHE A 192 32.21 -1.22 12.42
N ILE A 193 32.91 -0.56 13.35
CA ILE A 193 32.41 -0.34 14.71
C ILE A 193 31.13 0.50 14.67
N LEU A 194 31.12 1.57 13.86
CA LEU A 194 29.95 2.44 13.72
C LEU A 194 28.76 1.69 13.11
N VAL A 195 28.96 0.95 12.03
CA VAL A 195 27.90 0.15 11.38
C VAL A 195 27.39 -0.93 12.33
N GLY A 196 28.27 -1.66 13.01
CA GLY A 196 27.88 -2.64 14.02
C GLY A 196 27.06 -2.00 15.15
N SER A 197 27.48 -0.83 15.64
CA SER A 197 26.73 -0.09 16.67
C SER A 197 25.36 0.35 16.17
N VAL A 198 25.27 0.89 14.96
CA VAL A 198 24.00 1.34 14.36
C VAL A 198 23.04 0.15 14.16
N VAL A 199 23.54 -0.99 13.69
CA VAL A 199 22.74 -2.21 13.52
C VAL A 199 22.25 -2.72 14.87
N VAL A 200 23.12 -2.82 15.88
CA VAL A 200 22.74 -3.28 17.23
C VAL A 200 21.72 -2.32 17.87
N ILE A 201 21.97 -1.01 17.82
CA ILE A 201 21.02 -0.01 18.34
C ILE A 201 19.69 -0.10 17.58
N GLY A 202 19.73 -0.26 16.25
CA GLY A 202 18.54 -0.42 15.42
C GLY A 202 17.70 -1.63 15.82
N LEU A 203 18.33 -2.79 16.05
CA LEU A 203 17.66 -4.01 16.50
C LEU A 203 17.05 -3.85 17.91
N VAL A 204 17.77 -3.19 18.82
CA VAL A 204 17.27 -2.90 20.18
C VAL A 204 16.09 -1.95 20.13
N LEU A 205 16.20 -0.84 19.38
CA LEU A 205 15.10 0.12 19.21
C LEU A 205 13.89 -0.53 18.55
N GLN A 206 14.10 -1.37 17.55
CA GLN A 206 13.04 -2.15 16.92
C GLN A 206 12.31 -3.00 17.96
N PHE A 207 13.03 -3.74 18.81
CA PHE A 207 12.41 -4.57 19.85
C PHE A 207 11.52 -3.76 20.81
N PHE A 208 11.91 -2.53 21.18
CA PHE A 208 11.13 -1.71 22.11
C PHE A 208 10.06 -0.82 21.46
N LEU A 209 10.22 -0.46 20.19
CA LEU A 209 9.35 0.50 19.50
C LEU A 209 8.42 -0.15 18.48
N LEU A 210 8.57 -1.45 18.18
CA LEU A 210 7.77 -2.14 17.16
C LEU A 210 6.28 -2.00 17.45
N ASP A 211 5.83 -2.36 18.64
CA ASP A 211 4.41 -2.39 19.00
C ASP A 211 3.81 -0.97 19.00
N LEU A 212 4.56 0.02 19.51
CA LEU A 212 4.12 1.42 19.50
C LEU A 212 4.04 1.98 18.07
N ALA A 213 5.03 1.67 17.22
CA ALA A 213 5.07 2.09 15.83
C ALA A 213 3.99 1.39 15.01
N LEU A 214 3.75 0.10 15.26
CA LEU A 214 2.71 -0.71 14.66
C LEU A 214 1.32 -0.17 15.02
N LYS A 215 1.05 0.04 16.31
CA LYS A 215 -0.19 0.65 16.79
C LYS A 215 -0.47 1.97 16.10
N LYS A 216 0.48 2.91 16.15
CA LYS A 216 0.33 4.23 15.50
C LYS A 216 0.21 4.12 13.98
N GLY A 217 0.95 3.22 13.36
CA GLY A 217 0.93 2.97 11.92
C GLY A 217 -0.42 2.44 11.45
N LEU A 218 -0.98 1.46 12.16
CA LEU A 218 -2.31 0.91 11.90
C LEU A 218 -3.40 1.95 12.12
N GLN A 219 -3.36 2.69 13.24
CA GLN A 219 -4.29 3.79 13.49
C GLN A 219 -4.26 4.82 12.35
N ALA A 220 -3.08 5.28 11.95
CA ALA A 220 -2.95 6.25 10.87
C ALA A 220 -3.41 5.69 9.52
N ALA A 221 -3.09 4.44 9.21
CA ALA A 221 -3.45 3.80 7.95
C ALA A 221 -4.96 3.60 7.81
N ILE A 222 -5.61 3.09 8.86
CA ILE A 222 -7.07 2.90 8.87
C ILE A 222 -7.76 4.26 8.88
N SER A 223 -7.33 5.20 9.73
CA SER A 223 -7.90 6.56 9.80
C SER A 223 -7.81 7.31 8.47
N ALA A 224 -6.72 7.16 7.72
CA ALA A 224 -6.57 7.78 6.41
C ALA A 224 -7.54 7.22 5.35
N ARG A 225 -8.06 6.01 5.57
CA ARG A 225 -9.04 5.37 4.68
C ARG A 225 -10.47 5.63 5.09
N THR A 226 -10.74 5.67 6.39
CA THR A 226 -12.09 5.88 6.95
C THR A 226 -12.43 7.35 7.12
N GLY A 227 -11.44 8.24 7.15
CA GLY A 227 -11.64 9.68 7.35
C GLY A 227 -11.90 10.10 8.81
N ALA A 228 -12.01 9.13 9.72
CA ALA A 228 -12.35 9.32 11.12
C ALA A 228 -11.34 8.66 12.06
N GLU A 229 -11.42 9.00 13.34
CA GLU A 229 -10.53 8.49 14.38
C GLU A 229 -10.62 6.97 14.54
N VAL A 230 -9.46 6.32 14.66
CA VAL A 230 -9.34 4.89 14.93
C VAL A 230 -8.58 4.69 16.25
N ASN A 231 -9.21 3.95 17.17
CA ASN A 231 -8.61 3.59 18.44
C ASN A 231 -8.25 2.11 18.41
N ILE A 232 -7.03 1.80 18.86
CA ILE A 232 -6.53 0.43 19.01
C ILE A 232 -6.03 0.32 20.45
N GLY A 233 -6.48 -0.68 21.20
CA GLY A 233 -6.00 -0.95 22.56
C GLY A 233 -4.54 -1.41 22.53
N THR A 234 -4.30 -2.57 21.93
CA THR A 234 -2.98 -3.21 21.79
C THR A 234 -2.70 -3.61 20.35
N ALA A 235 -1.44 -3.60 19.95
CA ALA A 235 -1.00 -4.12 18.66
C ALA A 235 0.40 -4.72 18.83
N ASN A 236 0.51 -6.05 18.76
CA ASN A 236 1.74 -6.78 18.97
C ASN A 236 2.10 -7.55 17.71
N LEU A 237 3.37 -7.49 17.29
CA LEU A 237 3.86 -8.27 16.15
C LEU A 237 5.09 -9.08 16.53
N SER A 238 4.97 -10.40 16.47
CA SER A 238 6.10 -11.31 16.59
C SER A 238 6.74 -11.53 15.22
N LEU A 239 7.94 -10.98 15.00
CA LEU A 239 8.69 -11.20 13.76
C LEU A 239 9.30 -12.60 13.64
N ALA A 240 9.34 -13.36 14.74
CA ALA A 240 9.88 -14.72 14.75
C ALA A 240 8.83 -15.74 14.28
N THR A 241 7.58 -15.55 14.69
CA THR A 241 6.46 -16.45 14.34
C THR A 241 5.57 -15.90 13.24
N GLY A 242 5.59 -14.58 13.00
CA GLY A 242 4.66 -13.91 12.10
C GLY A 242 3.33 -13.52 12.72
N ALA A 243 3.09 -13.84 13.99
CA ALA A 243 1.83 -13.57 14.67
C ALA A 243 1.64 -12.06 14.92
N LEU A 244 0.54 -11.51 14.41
CA LEU A 244 0.04 -10.17 14.66
C LEU A 244 -1.23 -10.26 15.50
N GLU A 245 -1.25 -9.60 16.65
CA GLU A 245 -2.42 -9.52 17.52
C GLU A 245 -2.83 -8.06 17.69
N ILE A 246 -4.09 -7.76 17.42
CA ILE A 246 -4.71 -6.45 17.62
C ILE A 246 -5.86 -6.62 18.61
N GLY A 247 -5.81 -5.90 19.72
CA GLY A 247 -6.87 -5.85 20.73
C GLY A 247 -7.60 -4.51 20.71
N ASP A 248 -8.92 -4.56 20.95
CA ASP A 248 -9.82 -3.42 21.05
C ASP A 248 -9.72 -2.46 19.87
N LEU A 249 -9.98 -2.95 18.65
CA LEU A 249 -10.05 -2.13 17.45
C LEU A 249 -11.42 -1.45 17.37
N GLN A 250 -11.41 -0.12 17.36
CA GLN A 250 -12.61 0.72 17.26
C GLN A 250 -12.44 1.74 16.14
N VAL A 251 -13.29 1.66 15.12
CA VAL A 251 -13.33 2.58 13.98
C VAL A 251 -14.53 3.50 14.14
N THR A 252 -14.28 4.81 14.28
CA THR A 252 -15.36 5.81 14.39
C THR A 252 -16.15 5.90 13.08
N ASP A 253 -17.46 6.06 13.19
CA ASP A 253 -18.30 6.42 12.06
C ASP A 253 -18.10 7.90 11.68
N PRO A 254 -17.66 8.22 10.45
CA PRO A 254 -17.48 9.61 10.01
C PRO A 254 -18.79 10.43 10.01
N ASP A 255 -19.94 9.78 9.82
CA ASP A 255 -21.25 10.43 9.77
C ASP A 255 -21.85 10.58 11.18
N LYS A 256 -21.53 9.64 12.08
CA LYS A 256 -22.06 9.57 13.46
C LYS A 256 -20.94 9.40 14.49
N LEU A 257 -20.23 10.50 14.79
CA LEU A 257 -19.06 10.50 15.70
C LEU A 257 -19.30 9.95 17.12
N THR A 258 -20.55 9.81 17.55
CA THR A 258 -20.90 9.19 18.84
C THR A 258 -20.89 7.65 18.81
N HIS A 259 -20.75 7.05 17.63
CA HIS A 259 -20.82 5.60 17.42
C HIS A 259 -19.59 5.07 16.65
N ASN A 260 -19.32 3.78 16.85
CA ASN A 260 -18.34 3.02 16.10
C ASN A 260 -19.00 2.41 14.87
N LEU A 261 -18.44 2.67 13.69
CA LEU A 261 -18.81 1.98 12.46
C LEU A 261 -18.49 0.49 12.56
N VAL A 262 -17.31 0.19 13.12
CA VAL A 262 -16.82 -1.17 13.35
C VAL A 262 -16.12 -1.24 14.70
N GLN A 263 -16.45 -2.25 15.50
CA GLN A 263 -15.74 -2.60 16.73
C GLN A 263 -15.42 -4.09 16.78
N LEU A 264 -14.17 -4.40 17.12
CA LEU A 264 -13.62 -5.76 17.25
C LEU A 264 -12.82 -5.87 18.54
N ASP A 265 -13.15 -6.87 19.37
CA ASP A 265 -12.49 -7.10 20.66
C ASP A 265 -11.07 -7.68 20.48
N ALA A 266 -10.92 -8.65 19.59
CA ALA A 266 -9.65 -9.27 19.25
C ALA A 266 -9.57 -9.64 17.77
N LEU A 267 -8.40 -9.41 17.18
CA LEU A 267 -8.04 -9.83 15.84
C LEU A 267 -6.63 -10.44 15.89
N ALA A 268 -6.50 -11.69 15.44
CA ALA A 268 -5.24 -12.39 15.32
C ALA A 268 -4.95 -12.67 13.84
N ALA A 269 -3.72 -12.46 13.40
CA ALA A 269 -3.31 -12.71 12.03
C ALA A 269 -1.95 -13.41 11.99
N ASP A 270 -1.85 -14.52 11.27
CA ASP A 270 -0.60 -15.23 11.03
C ASP A 270 0.03 -14.75 9.72
N ILE A 271 1.07 -13.92 9.81
CA ILE A 271 1.70 -13.27 8.66
C ILE A 271 2.97 -14.02 8.24
N SER A 272 3.11 -14.32 6.95
CA SER A 272 4.33 -14.89 6.39
C SER A 272 5.48 -13.88 6.40
N VAL A 273 6.40 -14.04 7.36
CA VAL A 273 7.62 -13.20 7.46
C VAL A 273 8.48 -13.32 6.20
N GLY A 274 8.53 -14.52 5.60
CA GLY A 274 9.25 -14.77 4.36
C GLY A 274 8.69 -13.94 3.19
N ASP A 275 7.38 -13.76 3.13
CA ASP A 275 6.72 -12.94 2.10
C ASP A 275 6.84 -11.44 2.42
N LEU A 276 6.83 -11.05 3.69
CA LEU A 276 7.13 -9.66 4.08
C LEU A 276 8.51 -9.21 3.58
N LEU A 277 9.52 -10.07 3.69
CA LEU A 277 10.86 -9.82 3.14
C LEU A 277 10.90 -9.76 1.61
N ARG A 278 9.85 -10.25 0.95
CA ARG A 278 9.63 -10.16 -0.50
C ARG A 278 8.69 -9.01 -0.88
N LYS A 279 8.36 -8.11 0.07
CA LYS A 279 7.43 -6.98 -0.16
C LYS A 279 6.04 -7.46 -0.60
N THR A 280 5.67 -8.68 -0.23
CA THR A 280 4.34 -9.26 -0.43
C THR A 280 3.69 -9.55 0.91
N TYR A 281 2.37 -9.42 1.00
CA TYR A 281 1.64 -9.56 2.26
C TYR A 281 0.81 -10.83 2.21
N THR A 282 1.32 -11.93 2.78
CA THR A 282 0.55 -13.18 2.91
C THR A 282 0.12 -13.36 4.35
N ILE A 283 -1.19 -13.52 4.56
CA ILE A 283 -1.79 -13.87 5.85
C ILE A 283 -2.35 -15.29 5.71
N ASP A 284 -1.83 -16.23 6.49
CA ASP A 284 -2.26 -17.63 6.44
C ASP A 284 -3.59 -17.83 7.17
N LEU A 285 -3.79 -17.15 8.30
CA LEU A 285 -5.05 -17.12 9.03
C LEU A 285 -5.30 -15.71 9.57
N LEU A 286 -6.48 -15.16 9.32
CA LEU A 286 -7.00 -13.94 9.93
C LEU A 286 -8.23 -14.30 10.75
N LYS A 287 -8.09 -14.34 12.07
CA LYS A 287 -9.17 -14.68 12.99
C LYS A 287 -9.67 -13.44 13.73
N GLY A 288 -10.97 -13.17 13.63
CA GLY A 288 -11.67 -12.12 14.37
C GLY A 288 -12.65 -12.69 15.38
N GLY A 289 -12.78 -12.04 16.54
CA GLY A 289 -13.83 -12.32 17.53
C GLY A 289 -15.19 -11.71 17.12
N SER A 290 -15.93 -11.19 18.10
CA SER A 290 -17.21 -10.51 17.85
C SER A 290 -17.02 -9.23 17.03
N LEU A 291 -17.60 -9.21 15.83
CA LEU A 291 -17.67 -8.03 14.97
C LEU A 291 -18.99 -7.30 15.24
N ARG A 292 -18.91 -6.05 15.71
CA ARG A 292 -20.10 -5.23 16.01
C ARG A 292 -20.11 -3.95 15.18
N HIS A 293 -21.30 -3.54 14.77
CA HIS A 293 -21.57 -2.31 14.03
C HIS A 293 -22.45 -1.37 14.86
N ASP A 294 -22.39 -0.07 14.57
CA ASP A 294 -23.14 1.02 15.24
C ASP A 294 -23.13 0.94 16.78
N VAL A 295 -21.96 0.71 17.38
CA VAL A 295 -21.82 0.61 18.84
C VAL A 295 -21.61 2.00 19.45
N PRO A 296 -22.35 2.42 20.51
CA PRO A 296 -22.12 3.68 21.19
C PRO A 296 -20.70 3.79 21.77
N ARG A 297 -20.06 4.95 21.59
CA ARG A 297 -18.72 5.24 22.12
C ARG A 297 -18.77 5.88 23.50
N GLU A 298 -17.80 5.57 24.36
CA GLU A 298 -17.61 6.25 25.64
C GLU A 298 -17.28 7.74 25.46
N THR A 299 -16.47 8.04 24.44
CA THR A 299 -16.10 9.40 24.05
C THR A 299 -16.34 9.60 22.55
N PRO A 300 -17.03 10.69 22.15
CA PRO A 300 -17.20 11.01 20.74
C PRO A 300 -15.86 11.04 19.99
N GLY A 301 -15.79 10.35 18.85
CA GLY A 301 -14.60 10.32 18.01
C GLY A 301 -14.41 11.61 17.22
N LYS A 302 -13.25 11.74 16.57
CA LYS A 302 -12.89 12.93 15.77
C LYS A 302 -12.91 12.63 14.28
N LEU A 303 -13.40 13.58 13.49
CA LEU A 303 -13.21 13.58 12.04
C LEU A 303 -11.79 14.07 11.71
N LEU A 304 -11.04 13.30 10.92
CA LEU A 304 -9.61 13.56 10.63
C LEU A 304 -9.38 14.11 9.23
N ILE A 305 -10.28 13.84 8.29
CA ILE A 305 -10.25 14.42 6.95
C ILE A 305 -11.49 15.29 6.82
N LYS A 306 -11.29 16.61 6.67
CA LYS A 306 -12.32 17.50 6.14
C LYS A 306 -12.43 17.12 4.67
N GLU A 307 -13.54 16.52 4.30
CA GLU A 307 -13.86 16.20 2.91
C GLU A 307 -13.55 17.45 2.07
N ALA A 308 -12.71 17.30 1.03
CA ALA A 308 -12.81 18.23 -0.08
C ALA A 308 -14.26 18.04 -0.55
N GLU A 309 -15.05 19.09 -0.44
CA GLU A 309 -16.39 19.16 -1.02
C GLU A 309 -16.32 18.42 -2.37
N PRO A 310 -17.10 17.35 -2.56
CA PRO A 310 -17.41 16.94 -3.91
C PRO A 310 -17.79 18.22 -4.64
N GLU A 311 -17.19 18.51 -5.80
CA GLU A 311 -17.74 19.53 -6.69
C GLU A 311 -19.26 19.34 -6.67
N GLU A 312 -19.97 20.37 -6.23
CA GLU A 312 -21.42 20.39 -6.14
C GLU A 312 -22.01 20.08 -7.52
N GLU A 313 -22.15 18.81 -7.86
CA GLU A 313 -23.32 18.35 -8.59
C GLU A 313 -24.45 18.36 -7.56
N VAL A 314 -25.03 19.56 -7.41
CA VAL A 314 -26.30 19.90 -6.79
C VAL A 314 -27.01 18.69 -6.21
N ALA A 315 -26.86 18.51 -4.90
CA ALA A 315 -27.83 17.80 -4.10
C ALA A 315 -29.15 18.59 -4.18
N GLU A 316 -30.07 18.16 -5.03
CA GLU A 316 -31.49 18.41 -4.77
C GLU A 316 -31.87 17.60 -3.53
N ALA A 317 -31.90 18.29 -2.39
CA ALA A 317 -32.47 17.76 -1.17
C ALA A 317 -33.99 17.97 -1.17
N ALA A 318 -34.66 16.89 -0.77
CA ALA A 318 -36.01 16.78 -0.23
C ALA A 318 -37.21 16.78 -1.20
N ASP A 319 -37.91 15.63 -1.22
CA ASP A 319 -39.14 15.57 -0.44
C ASP A 319 -39.37 14.17 0.16
N GLU A 320 -39.23 14.07 1.50
CA GLU A 320 -39.89 13.05 2.30
C GLU A 320 -41.30 13.53 2.63
N ALA A 321 -42.23 13.41 1.68
CA ALA A 321 -43.66 13.32 1.96
C ALA A 321 -44.42 12.97 0.67
N ALA A 322 -45.24 11.92 0.74
CA ALA A 322 -46.25 11.54 -0.26
C ALA A 322 -45.75 10.98 -1.61
N GLY A 323 -45.86 9.64 -1.75
CA GLY A 323 -45.93 8.95 -3.05
C GLY A 323 -44.61 8.87 -3.83
N LYS A 324 -43.87 7.76 -3.69
CA LYS A 324 -42.61 7.54 -4.42
C LYS A 324 -42.88 7.31 -5.92
N SER A 325 -42.33 8.17 -6.78
CA SER A 325 -42.48 8.12 -8.25
C SER A 325 -41.56 7.07 -8.91
N LEU A 326 -41.76 6.85 -10.21
CA LEU A 326 -40.91 6.01 -11.08
C LEU A 326 -39.40 6.35 -11.01
N ASP A 327 -39.04 7.57 -10.58
CA ASP A 327 -37.65 8.04 -10.52
C ASP A 327 -36.79 7.32 -9.46
N ASP A 328 -37.41 6.89 -8.36
CA ASP A 328 -36.74 6.07 -7.34
C ASP A 328 -36.30 4.71 -7.91
N TYR A 329 -37.18 4.08 -8.71
CA TYR A 329 -36.88 2.81 -9.39
C TYR A 329 -35.77 2.99 -10.43
N PHE A 330 -35.79 4.07 -11.20
CA PHE A 330 -34.72 4.37 -12.15
C PHE A 330 -33.38 4.65 -11.44
N THR A 331 -33.40 5.29 -10.27
CA THR A 331 -32.18 5.56 -9.49
C THR A 331 -31.57 4.27 -8.92
N GLN A 332 -32.40 3.38 -8.37
CA GLN A 332 -31.95 2.05 -7.92
C GLN A 332 -31.44 1.20 -9.09
N ALA A 333 -32.15 1.22 -10.23
CA ALA A 333 -31.71 0.53 -11.45
C ALA A 333 -30.38 1.08 -11.99
N LYS A 334 -30.17 2.41 -11.96
CA LYS A 334 -28.89 3.04 -12.33
C LYS A 334 -27.76 2.62 -11.38
N LYS A 335 -28.01 2.57 -10.07
CA LYS A 335 -27.03 2.06 -9.08
C LYS A 335 -26.68 0.60 -9.35
N LEU A 336 -27.69 -0.26 -9.52
CA LEU A 336 -27.48 -1.69 -9.83
C LEU A 336 -26.70 -1.89 -11.14
N LYS A 337 -27.03 -1.12 -12.19
CA LYS A 337 -26.28 -1.14 -13.46
C LYS A 337 -24.82 -0.74 -13.28
N LYS A 338 -24.53 0.28 -12.45
CA LYS A 338 -23.16 0.72 -12.14
C LYS A 338 -22.36 -0.34 -11.38
N TYR A 339 -22.98 -1.05 -10.44
CA TYR A 339 -22.32 -2.17 -9.74
C TYR A 339 -22.13 -3.36 -10.67
N GLY A 340 -23.14 -3.71 -11.47
CA GLY A 340 -23.06 -4.78 -12.47
C GLY A 340 -21.99 -4.54 -13.53
N SER A 341 -21.85 -3.31 -14.03
CA SER A 341 -20.79 -2.97 -14.99
C SER A 341 -19.40 -3.08 -14.37
N ARG A 342 -19.21 -2.61 -13.11
CA ARG A 342 -17.93 -2.76 -12.40
C ARG A 342 -17.58 -4.22 -12.14
N ALA A 343 -18.56 -5.03 -11.74
CA ALA A 343 -18.36 -6.46 -11.56
C ALA A 343 -18.00 -7.14 -12.90
N TYR A 344 -18.71 -6.80 -13.98
CA TYR A 344 -18.40 -7.29 -15.33
C TYR A 344 -16.97 -6.91 -15.76
N ASP A 345 -16.60 -5.63 -15.67
CA ASP A 345 -15.27 -5.14 -16.05
C ASP A 345 -14.18 -5.85 -15.24
N TYR A 346 -14.41 -6.03 -13.93
CA TYR A 346 -13.51 -6.76 -13.05
C TYR A 346 -13.35 -8.22 -13.48
N LEU A 347 -14.46 -8.94 -13.69
CA LEU A 347 -14.43 -10.35 -14.09
C LEU A 347 -13.82 -10.54 -15.48
N GLN A 348 -14.11 -9.66 -16.43
CA GLN A 348 -13.51 -9.67 -17.77
C GLN A 348 -12.00 -9.45 -17.68
N GLN A 349 -11.55 -8.44 -16.94
CA GLN A 349 -10.12 -8.17 -16.77
C GLN A 349 -9.39 -9.38 -16.15
N ARG A 350 -9.99 -10.03 -15.14
CA ARG A 350 -9.41 -11.21 -14.49
C ARG A 350 -9.38 -12.43 -15.40
N LYS A 351 -10.42 -12.62 -16.22
CA LYS A 351 -10.44 -13.66 -17.25
C LYS A 351 -9.29 -13.45 -18.25
N ASP A 352 -9.14 -12.25 -18.80
CA ASP A 352 -8.07 -11.92 -19.75
C ASP A 352 -6.68 -12.16 -19.16
N ASN A 353 -6.47 -11.75 -17.90
CA ASN A 353 -5.24 -12.00 -17.17
C ASN A 353 -4.98 -13.50 -16.97
N GLY A 354 -6.00 -14.26 -16.54
CA GLY A 354 -5.90 -15.71 -16.35
C GLY A 354 -5.55 -16.45 -17.64
N GLU A 355 -6.14 -16.05 -18.77
CA GLU A 355 -5.80 -16.60 -20.10
C GLU A 355 -4.36 -16.29 -20.51
N ALA A 356 -3.86 -15.09 -20.21
CA ALA A 356 -2.47 -14.73 -20.46
C ALA A 356 -1.50 -15.57 -19.61
N VAL A 357 -1.80 -15.72 -18.31
CA VAL A 357 -1.02 -16.56 -17.38
C VAL A 357 -1.00 -18.01 -17.87
N ALA A 358 -2.14 -18.57 -18.29
CA ALA A 358 -2.25 -19.93 -18.81
C ALA A 358 -1.41 -20.14 -20.10
N LYS A 359 -1.27 -19.10 -20.94
CA LYS A 359 -0.40 -19.10 -22.13
C LYS A 359 1.07 -18.84 -21.81
N GLY A 360 1.41 -18.59 -20.54
CA GLY A 360 2.75 -18.13 -20.13
C GLY A 360 3.10 -16.73 -20.62
N GLU A 361 2.11 -15.98 -21.12
CA GLU A 361 2.26 -14.59 -21.56
C GLU A 361 2.11 -13.66 -20.36
N LYS A 362 3.07 -12.74 -20.18
CA LYS A 362 2.98 -11.72 -19.14
C LYS A 362 2.15 -10.53 -19.64
N PRO A 363 1.31 -9.90 -18.79
CA PRO A 363 0.61 -8.68 -19.14
C PRO A 363 1.61 -7.63 -19.64
N LYS A 364 1.49 -7.18 -20.89
CA LYS A 364 2.42 -6.21 -21.47
C LYS A 364 2.24 -4.84 -20.81
N ALA A 365 3.28 -4.31 -20.18
CA ALA A 365 3.24 -2.98 -19.57
C ALA A 365 2.94 -1.88 -20.61
N VAL A 366 1.76 -1.28 -20.51
CA VAL A 366 1.34 -0.21 -21.42
C VAL A 366 1.97 1.12 -20.97
N LYS A 367 2.81 1.74 -21.81
CA LYS A 367 3.48 3.01 -21.47
C LYS A 367 2.49 4.12 -21.08
N LYS A 368 1.31 4.15 -21.71
CA LYS A 368 0.26 5.15 -21.44
C LYS A 368 -0.28 5.05 -20.02
N THR A 369 -0.48 3.84 -19.49
CA THR A 369 -0.95 3.64 -18.11
C THR A 369 0.13 4.04 -17.11
N ALA A 370 1.38 3.60 -17.34
CA ALA A 370 2.51 3.97 -16.49
C ALA A 370 2.73 5.50 -16.40
N VAL A 371 2.53 6.23 -17.50
CA VAL A 371 2.61 7.71 -17.51
C VAL A 371 1.43 8.34 -16.78
N ALA A 372 0.22 7.80 -16.91
CA ALA A 372 -0.95 8.28 -16.19
C ALA A 372 -0.77 8.09 -14.67
N ASP A 373 -0.27 6.93 -14.25
CA ASP A 373 0.09 6.68 -12.85
C ASP A 373 1.15 7.67 -12.36
N ALA A 374 2.24 7.86 -13.12
CA ALA A 374 3.27 8.82 -12.75
C ALA A 374 2.77 10.25 -12.57
N LYS A 375 1.77 10.68 -13.35
CA LYS A 375 1.13 11.99 -13.16
C LYS A 375 0.29 12.06 -11.88
N ARG A 376 -0.37 10.96 -11.51
CA ARG A 376 -1.23 10.86 -10.32
C ARG A 376 -0.42 10.77 -9.02
N ILE A 377 0.55 9.87 -8.95
CA ILE A 377 1.31 9.58 -7.71
C ILE A 377 2.68 10.26 -7.66
N GLY A 378 3.12 10.86 -8.77
CA GLY A 378 4.42 11.51 -8.93
C GLY A 378 5.46 10.61 -9.60
N TYR A 379 6.26 11.21 -10.50
CA TYR A 379 7.29 10.52 -11.29
C TYR A 379 8.35 9.79 -10.45
N LEU A 380 8.60 10.22 -9.21
CA LEU A 380 9.56 9.58 -8.31
C LEU A 380 9.01 8.34 -7.58
N LYS A 381 7.69 8.13 -7.59
CA LYS A 381 7.02 7.01 -6.90
C LYS A 381 6.43 5.97 -7.86
N ALA A 382 6.27 6.31 -9.13
CA ALA A 382 5.74 5.39 -10.12
C ALA A 382 6.62 4.14 -10.27
N ALA A 383 5.99 2.97 -10.14
CA ALA A 383 6.64 1.67 -10.19
C ALA A 383 6.09 0.83 -11.34
N ALA A 384 6.92 -0.08 -11.83
CA ALA A 384 6.52 -1.11 -12.77
C ALA A 384 5.75 -2.20 -12.03
N ASP A 385 4.63 -2.65 -12.61
CA ASP A 385 4.01 -3.89 -12.16
C ASP A 385 4.84 -5.07 -12.69
N LEU A 386 5.67 -5.62 -11.79
CA LEU A 386 6.54 -6.77 -12.05
C LEU A 386 6.11 -7.99 -11.23
N VAL A 387 4.87 -7.98 -10.75
CA VAL A 387 4.26 -9.13 -10.08
C VAL A 387 4.06 -10.23 -11.11
N SER A 388 4.66 -11.40 -10.88
CA SER A 388 4.68 -12.45 -11.92
C SER A 388 4.37 -13.86 -11.44
N THR A 389 4.60 -14.17 -10.16
CA THR A 389 4.51 -15.56 -9.66
C THR A 389 3.65 -15.70 -8.42
N ARG A 390 3.23 -14.59 -7.82
CA ARG A 390 2.46 -14.58 -6.58
C ARG A 390 1.64 -13.29 -6.49
N PRO A 391 0.51 -13.27 -5.80
CA PRO A 391 -0.20 -12.04 -5.50
C PRO A 391 0.66 -11.06 -4.68
N ALA A 392 0.46 -9.76 -4.88
CA ALA A 392 1.08 -8.71 -4.05
C ALA A 392 0.60 -8.77 -2.58
N TRP A 393 -0.67 -9.16 -2.38
CA TRP A 393 -1.21 -9.57 -1.10
C TRP A 393 -2.17 -10.76 -1.27
N LEU A 394 -2.18 -11.63 -0.27
CA LEU A 394 -2.98 -12.85 -0.18
C LEU A 394 -3.42 -13.07 1.27
N ILE A 395 -4.69 -13.38 1.48
CA ILE A 395 -5.22 -13.89 2.75
C ILE A 395 -5.80 -15.27 2.46
N ARG A 396 -5.15 -16.31 2.99
CA ARG A 396 -5.56 -17.70 2.72
C ARG A 396 -6.84 -18.06 3.42
N LYS A 397 -7.00 -17.61 4.66
CA LYS A 397 -8.17 -17.88 5.47
C LYS A 397 -8.53 -16.69 6.35
N VAL A 398 -9.81 -16.33 6.36
CA VAL A 398 -10.45 -15.39 7.26
C VAL A 398 -11.53 -16.15 8.02
N GLU A 399 -11.53 -16.07 9.34
CA GLU A 399 -12.55 -16.64 10.21
C GLU A 399 -13.08 -15.54 11.12
N ILE A 400 -14.39 -15.27 11.08
CA ILE A 400 -15.07 -14.36 12.00
C ILE A 400 -16.25 -15.12 12.60
N ASP A 401 -16.21 -15.38 13.91
CA ASP A 401 -17.11 -16.33 14.56
C ASP A 401 -18.50 -15.75 14.89
N ASP A 402 -18.60 -14.44 15.18
CA ASP A 402 -19.85 -13.77 15.61
C ASP A 402 -20.08 -12.49 14.80
N VAL A 403 -20.63 -12.66 13.60
CA VAL A 403 -21.13 -11.58 12.73
C VAL A 403 -22.61 -11.39 12.96
N ARG A 404 -22.99 -10.21 13.47
CA ARG A 404 -24.40 -9.84 13.70
C ARG A 404 -24.89 -8.95 12.58
N LEU A 405 -25.90 -9.43 11.86
CA LEU A 405 -26.60 -8.70 10.80
C LEU A 405 -27.85 -8.03 11.37
N ASP A 406 -28.30 -6.94 10.76
CA ASP A 406 -29.52 -6.25 11.17
C ASP A 406 -30.78 -7.14 11.00
N GLY A 407 -31.78 -6.93 11.86
CA GLY A 407 -33.06 -7.68 11.85
C GLY A 407 -33.02 -8.97 12.68
N ASP A 408 -33.96 -9.89 12.41
CA ASP A 408 -34.10 -11.16 13.14
C ASP A 408 -33.16 -12.27 12.61
N PHE A 409 -32.04 -11.90 11.97
CA PHE A 409 -31.06 -12.88 11.48
C PHE A 409 -30.25 -13.48 12.63
N PRO A 410 -30.07 -14.80 12.70
CA PRO A 410 -29.19 -15.40 13.70
C PRO A 410 -27.75 -14.97 13.45
N ALA A 411 -26.94 -14.95 14.51
CA ALA A 411 -25.50 -14.69 14.38
C ALA A 411 -24.88 -15.65 13.35
N GLN A 412 -23.97 -15.13 12.52
CA GLN A 412 -23.32 -15.88 11.46
C GLN A 412 -21.81 -15.99 11.74
N SER A 413 -21.25 -17.15 11.44
CA SER A 413 -19.81 -17.33 11.21
C SER A 413 -19.51 -17.06 9.74
N LEU A 414 -18.50 -16.22 9.49
CA LEU A 414 -17.99 -15.89 8.15
C LEU A 414 -16.62 -16.53 7.96
N GLU A 415 -16.52 -17.40 6.96
CA GLU A 415 -15.28 -17.99 6.51
C GLU A 415 -14.99 -17.51 5.08
N VAL A 416 -13.80 -16.94 4.87
CA VAL A 416 -13.37 -16.53 3.54
C VAL A 416 -12.00 -17.10 3.25
N GLU A 417 -11.83 -17.71 2.08
CA GLU A 417 -10.59 -18.34 1.68
C GLU A 417 -10.04 -17.75 0.39
N GLU A 418 -8.71 -17.68 0.31
CA GLU A 418 -7.92 -17.31 -0.87
C GLU A 418 -8.32 -15.95 -1.48
N ILE A 419 -8.40 -14.91 -0.64
CA ILE A 419 -8.62 -13.52 -1.08
C ILE A 419 -7.27 -12.91 -1.48
N SER A 420 -7.13 -12.42 -2.71
CA SER A 420 -5.85 -11.86 -3.14
C SER A 420 -5.97 -10.70 -4.13
N SER A 421 -4.87 -9.95 -4.25
CA SER A 421 -4.72 -8.88 -5.25
C SER A 421 -4.76 -9.37 -6.71
N HIS A 422 -4.34 -10.61 -6.94
CA HIS A 422 -4.17 -11.23 -8.26
C HIS A 422 -4.65 -12.68 -8.15
N PRO A 423 -5.96 -12.91 -8.04
CA PRO A 423 -6.50 -14.24 -7.78
C PRO A 423 -6.14 -15.26 -8.86
N GLU A 424 -5.88 -14.80 -10.10
CA GLU A 424 -5.34 -15.60 -11.20
C GLU A 424 -3.95 -16.21 -10.91
N LEU A 425 -3.21 -15.68 -9.93
CA LEU A 425 -1.89 -16.17 -9.51
C LEU A 425 -1.95 -17.04 -8.24
N SER A 426 -3.11 -17.14 -7.57
CA SER A 426 -3.25 -17.92 -6.33
C SER A 426 -3.28 -19.43 -6.59
N GLY A 427 -3.80 -19.85 -7.75
CA GLY A 427 -3.95 -21.27 -8.11
C GLY A 427 -5.11 -21.98 -7.41
N GLU A 428 -5.84 -21.29 -6.52
CA GLU A 428 -7.02 -21.77 -5.81
C GLU A 428 -8.18 -20.77 -5.97
N PRO A 429 -9.44 -21.24 -5.89
CA PRO A 429 -10.60 -20.36 -6.02
C PRO A 429 -10.87 -19.58 -4.74
N THR A 430 -11.29 -18.31 -4.87
CA THR A 430 -11.72 -17.52 -3.72
C THR A 430 -13.08 -18.01 -3.25
N ARG A 431 -13.21 -18.41 -1.98
CA ARG A 431 -14.46 -18.93 -1.40
C ARG A 431 -14.96 -18.00 -0.29
N PHE A 432 -16.24 -17.67 -0.31
CA PHE A 432 -16.91 -17.00 0.79
C PHE A 432 -18.01 -17.92 1.28
N ILE A 433 -18.04 -18.22 2.56
CA ILE A 433 -19.03 -19.09 3.20
C ILE A 433 -19.54 -18.37 4.45
N MET A 434 -20.85 -18.27 4.56
CA MET A 434 -21.52 -17.71 5.73
C MET A 434 -22.47 -18.75 6.30
N THR A 435 -22.26 -19.14 7.55
CA THR A 435 -22.97 -20.23 8.22
C THR A 435 -23.56 -19.71 9.54
N PRO A 436 -24.82 -20.01 9.90
CA PRO A 436 -25.35 -19.63 11.20
C PRO A 436 -24.53 -20.28 12.33
N VAL A 437 -24.27 -19.56 13.42
CA VAL A 437 -23.46 -20.06 14.55
C VAL A 437 -24.04 -21.34 15.16
N ASP A 438 -25.37 -21.46 15.20
CA ASP A 438 -26.09 -22.63 15.73
C ASP A 438 -26.50 -23.63 14.63
N GLY A 439 -26.01 -23.46 13.39
CA GLY A 439 -26.43 -24.23 12.23
C GLY A 439 -25.25 -24.93 11.51
N THR A 440 -25.56 -25.95 10.72
CA THR A 440 -24.58 -26.65 9.88
C THR A 440 -24.66 -26.27 8.40
N ASP A 441 -25.81 -25.74 7.97
CA ASP A 441 -26.05 -25.42 6.56
C ASP A 441 -25.65 -23.97 6.26
N PRO A 442 -24.85 -23.71 5.22
CA PRO A 442 -24.46 -22.36 4.86
C PRO A 442 -25.66 -21.55 4.35
N THR A 443 -25.80 -20.34 4.89
CA THR A 443 -26.77 -19.31 4.48
C THR A 443 -26.37 -18.71 3.13
N ALA A 444 -25.07 -18.58 2.88
CA ALA A 444 -24.54 -18.13 1.60
C ALA A 444 -23.18 -18.78 1.33
N LYS A 445 -22.93 -19.13 0.08
CA LYS A 445 -21.66 -19.59 -0.44
C LYS A 445 -21.41 -18.97 -1.81
N LEU A 446 -20.24 -18.38 -2.00
CA LEU A 446 -19.78 -17.80 -3.26
C LEU A 446 -18.41 -18.38 -3.60
N VAL A 447 -18.24 -18.93 -4.80
CA VAL A 447 -16.97 -19.48 -5.27
C VAL A 447 -16.56 -18.77 -6.54
N LEU A 448 -15.46 -18.02 -6.49
CA LEU A 448 -14.90 -17.31 -7.62
C LEU A 448 -13.70 -18.08 -8.19
N ARG A 449 -13.94 -18.77 -9.30
CA ARG A 449 -12.96 -19.54 -10.07
C ARG A 449 -12.07 -18.65 -10.95
N PHE A 450 -11.09 -17.97 -10.35
CA PHE A 450 -10.04 -17.25 -11.11
C PHE A 450 -8.83 -18.14 -11.42
N ASP A 451 -8.77 -19.32 -10.80
CA ASP A 451 -7.77 -20.37 -11.01
C ASP A 451 -7.88 -21.03 -12.40
N ASP A 452 -9.09 -21.06 -12.97
CA ASP A 452 -9.37 -21.60 -14.30
C ASP A 452 -10.29 -20.63 -15.08
N PRO A 453 -9.77 -19.94 -16.12
CA PRO A 453 -10.56 -18.97 -16.89
C PRO A 453 -11.73 -19.60 -17.67
N ALA A 454 -11.77 -20.93 -17.83
CA ALA A 454 -12.88 -21.64 -18.44
C ALA A 454 -13.96 -22.10 -17.44
N ALA A 455 -13.65 -22.15 -16.15
CA ALA A 455 -14.58 -22.59 -15.12
C ALA A 455 -15.57 -21.44 -14.74
N PRO A 456 -16.88 -21.71 -14.66
CA PRO A 456 -17.82 -20.71 -14.18
C PRO A 456 -17.68 -20.49 -12.67
N HIS A 457 -18.06 -19.31 -12.21
CA HIS A 457 -18.21 -19.01 -10.79
C HIS A 457 -19.52 -19.60 -10.26
N GLU A 458 -19.60 -19.85 -8.96
CA GLU A 458 -20.73 -20.50 -8.31
C GLU A 458 -21.30 -19.59 -7.22
N ILE A 459 -22.62 -19.57 -7.09
CA ILE A 459 -23.33 -18.88 -6.01
C ILE A 459 -24.45 -19.76 -5.48
N GLU A 460 -24.51 -19.86 -4.16
CA GLU A 460 -25.49 -20.63 -3.42
C GLU A 460 -25.96 -19.77 -2.24
N THR A 461 -27.26 -19.65 -2.06
CA THR A 461 -27.85 -18.92 -0.93
C THR A 461 -29.09 -19.63 -0.44
N ARG A 462 -29.27 -19.64 0.88
CA ARG A 462 -30.38 -20.20 1.62
C ARG A 462 -30.73 -19.27 2.76
N LEU A 463 -31.45 -18.21 2.45
CA LEU A 463 -31.94 -17.26 3.44
C LEU A 463 -33.28 -17.77 3.99
N LYS A 464 -33.41 -17.80 5.32
CA LYS A 464 -34.64 -18.25 5.99
C LYS A 464 -35.26 -17.10 6.76
N SER A 465 -36.60 -17.07 6.79
CA SER A 465 -37.40 -16.19 7.65
C SER A 465 -37.11 -14.70 7.46
N ILE A 466 -36.94 -14.25 6.22
CA ILE A 466 -36.79 -12.83 5.89
C ILE A 466 -38.15 -12.14 6.04
N SER A 467 -38.23 -11.08 6.85
CA SER A 467 -39.44 -10.26 6.99
C SER A 467 -39.69 -9.43 5.73
N ILE A 468 -40.87 -9.62 5.11
CA ILE A 468 -41.22 -8.98 3.83
C ILE A 468 -42.23 -7.83 3.95
N GLY A 469 -42.82 -7.59 5.13
CA GLY A 469 -43.88 -6.60 5.36
C GLY A 469 -43.57 -5.21 4.78
N ASP A 470 -42.56 -4.52 5.30
CA ASP A 470 -42.18 -3.18 4.82
C ASP A 470 -41.17 -3.22 3.64
N SER A 471 -40.60 -4.40 3.37
CA SER A 471 -39.46 -4.58 2.46
C SER A 471 -39.90 -4.72 0.99
N ILE A 472 -41.12 -5.18 0.72
CA ILE A 472 -41.63 -5.42 -0.64
C ILE A 472 -42.68 -4.37 -1.00
N LYS A 473 -42.29 -3.42 -1.86
CA LYS A 473 -43.21 -2.44 -2.44
C LYS A 473 -44.10 -3.10 -3.48
N THR A 474 -45.33 -3.38 -3.09
CA THR A 474 -46.42 -3.77 -3.97
C THR A 474 -47.12 -2.49 -4.48
N GLY A 475 -47.61 -2.48 -5.73
CA GLY A 475 -48.31 -1.31 -6.29
C GLY A 475 -49.66 -1.06 -5.59
N ASP A 476 -50.45 -0.10 -6.08
CA ASP A 476 -51.75 0.27 -5.47
C ASP A 476 -52.78 -0.87 -5.36
N SER A 477 -52.51 -2.01 -5.99
CA SER A 477 -53.41 -3.18 -6.08
C SER A 477 -53.25 -4.22 -4.97
N LEU A 478 -52.20 -4.15 -4.16
CA LEU A 478 -51.93 -5.11 -3.08
C LEU A 478 -51.10 -4.43 -2.00
N LYS A 479 -51.51 -4.51 -0.74
CA LYS A 479 -50.68 -4.09 0.41
C LYS A 479 -50.28 -5.32 1.19
N ILE A 480 -48.98 -5.49 1.40
CA ILE A 480 -48.43 -6.52 2.29
C ILE A 480 -48.16 -5.84 3.63
N GLU A 481 -48.85 -6.27 4.69
CA GLU A 481 -48.66 -5.75 6.04
C GLU A 481 -47.58 -6.53 6.79
N ASP A 482 -47.49 -7.84 6.55
CA ASP A 482 -46.57 -8.75 7.25
C ASP A 482 -46.36 -10.02 6.43
N GLY A 483 -45.27 -10.74 6.70
CA GLY A 483 -44.97 -12.03 6.08
C GLY A 483 -43.51 -12.43 6.21
N LYS A 484 -43.23 -13.73 6.02
CA LYS A 484 -41.89 -14.30 6.04
C LYS A 484 -41.58 -14.99 4.73
N ALA A 485 -40.38 -14.78 4.18
CA ALA A 485 -39.90 -15.44 2.98
C ALA A 485 -38.63 -16.25 3.24
N ASP A 486 -38.60 -17.49 2.77
CA ASP A 486 -37.40 -18.30 2.61
C ASP A 486 -36.96 -18.21 1.14
N ILE A 487 -35.72 -17.81 0.90
CA ILE A 487 -35.14 -17.64 -0.44
C ILE A 487 -34.02 -18.65 -0.60
N SER A 488 -34.12 -19.50 -1.62
CA SER A 488 -33.03 -20.36 -2.05
C SER A 488 -32.62 -20.02 -3.49
N ALA A 489 -31.32 -19.96 -3.74
CA ALA A 489 -30.81 -19.88 -5.11
C ALA A 489 -29.49 -20.64 -5.20
N ASN A 490 -29.29 -21.38 -6.29
CA ASN A 490 -28.07 -22.16 -6.51
C ASN A 490 -27.78 -22.24 -8.00
N GLY A 491 -26.72 -21.61 -8.44
CA GLY A 491 -26.33 -21.70 -9.83
C GLY A 491 -24.95 -21.13 -10.12
N THR A 492 -24.71 -20.90 -11.40
CA THR A 492 -23.40 -20.51 -11.90
C THR A 492 -23.46 -19.24 -12.72
N PHE A 493 -22.34 -18.53 -12.77
CA PHE A 493 -22.22 -17.32 -13.57
C PHE A 493 -20.80 -17.16 -14.13
N SER A 494 -20.72 -16.50 -15.27
CA SER A 494 -19.49 -16.08 -15.90
C SER A 494 -19.71 -14.71 -16.53
N VAL A 495 -18.66 -14.17 -17.14
CA VAL A 495 -18.73 -12.95 -17.96
C VAL A 495 -19.76 -13.09 -19.10
N GLU A 496 -19.92 -14.31 -19.63
CA GLU A 496 -20.70 -14.60 -20.84
C GLU A 496 -22.11 -15.09 -20.54
N ALA A 497 -22.33 -15.74 -19.39
CA ALA A 497 -23.59 -16.40 -19.07
C ALA A 497 -23.92 -16.29 -17.59
N LEU A 498 -25.20 -16.07 -17.30
CA LEU A 498 -25.79 -16.10 -15.97
C LEU A 498 -26.82 -17.24 -15.94
N ASN A 499 -26.72 -18.14 -14.97
CA ASN A 499 -27.67 -19.24 -14.79
C ASN A 499 -27.87 -19.53 -13.30
N ILE A 500 -28.77 -18.79 -12.67
CA ILE A 500 -29.05 -18.91 -11.24
C ILE A 500 -30.53 -19.22 -11.04
N PRO A 501 -30.95 -20.50 -10.96
CA PRO A 501 -32.29 -20.85 -10.52
C PRO A 501 -32.49 -20.43 -9.06
N PHE A 502 -33.70 -19.97 -8.76
CA PHE A 502 -34.11 -19.55 -7.42
C PHE A 502 -35.52 -20.03 -7.11
N THR A 503 -35.80 -20.23 -5.83
CA THR A 503 -37.12 -20.51 -5.29
C THR A 503 -37.37 -19.61 -4.09
N ILE A 504 -38.55 -18.99 -4.05
CA ILE A 504 -38.99 -18.14 -2.93
C ILE A 504 -40.23 -18.80 -2.32
N PHE A 505 -40.15 -19.15 -1.04
CA PHE A 505 -41.27 -19.67 -0.26
C PHE A 505 -41.76 -18.62 0.71
N VAL A 506 -42.97 -18.11 0.50
CA VAL A 506 -43.59 -17.11 1.37
C VAL A 506 -44.59 -17.78 2.31
N ARG A 507 -44.55 -17.43 3.60
CA ARG A 507 -45.42 -17.92 4.68
C ARG A 507 -45.94 -16.76 5.52
N ASP A 508 -47.03 -17.03 6.24
CA ASP A 508 -47.64 -16.09 7.19
C ASP A 508 -47.94 -14.72 6.58
N LEU A 509 -48.29 -14.70 5.29
CA LEU A 509 -48.54 -13.48 4.53
C LEU A 509 -49.83 -12.81 5.02
N LYS A 510 -49.73 -11.54 5.42
CA LYS A 510 -50.88 -10.68 5.72
C LYS A 510 -50.96 -9.59 4.69
N THR A 511 -52.09 -9.52 4.03
CA THR A 511 -52.40 -8.54 2.99
C THR A 511 -53.79 -7.95 3.17
N ASP A 512 -54.11 -6.91 2.40
CA ASP A 512 -55.46 -6.37 2.26
C ASP A 512 -56.41 -7.26 1.43
N ASN A 513 -55.94 -8.41 0.94
CA ASN A 513 -56.70 -9.36 0.14
C ASN A 513 -56.97 -10.67 0.92
N GLU A 514 -58.25 -10.92 1.25
CA GLU A 514 -58.66 -12.11 2.01
C GLU A 514 -58.30 -13.46 1.33
N MET A 515 -58.25 -13.51 -0.01
CA MET A 515 -57.88 -14.74 -0.72
C MET A 515 -56.39 -15.06 -0.61
N LEU A 516 -55.53 -14.04 -0.64
CA LEU A 516 -54.08 -14.22 -0.44
C LEU A 516 -53.76 -14.56 1.02
N ASN A 517 -54.52 -14.01 1.96
CA ASN A 517 -54.40 -14.36 3.38
C ASN A 517 -54.84 -15.79 3.68
N ALA A 518 -55.73 -16.37 2.86
CA ALA A 518 -56.15 -17.76 2.98
C ALA A 518 -55.07 -18.75 2.47
N LEU A 519 -54.11 -18.29 1.67
CA LEU A 519 -52.97 -19.09 1.23
C LEU A 519 -51.97 -19.22 2.39
N LYS A 520 -51.93 -20.42 3.00
CA LYS A 520 -50.96 -20.72 4.06
C LYS A 520 -49.50 -20.64 3.59
N GLN A 521 -49.26 -20.86 2.30
CA GLN A 521 -47.93 -20.84 1.69
C GLN A 521 -48.04 -20.47 0.20
N LEU A 522 -47.05 -19.73 -0.29
CA LEU A 522 -46.88 -19.39 -1.70
C LEU A 522 -45.45 -19.76 -2.14
N GLU A 523 -45.33 -20.58 -3.17
CA GLU A 523 -44.03 -20.95 -3.77
C GLU A 523 -43.89 -20.27 -5.13
N ILE A 524 -42.79 -19.53 -5.30
CA ILE A 524 -42.44 -18.84 -6.55
C ILE A 524 -41.09 -19.38 -7.03
N GLY A 525 -41.12 -20.21 -8.07
CA GLY A 525 -39.92 -20.68 -8.74
C GLY A 525 -39.51 -19.74 -9.87
N GLY A 526 -38.21 -19.63 -10.13
CA GLY A 526 -37.70 -18.85 -11.26
C GLY A 526 -36.23 -19.12 -11.55
N SER A 527 -35.72 -18.42 -12.56
CA SER A 527 -34.30 -18.42 -12.89
C SER A 527 -33.84 -17.04 -13.35
N LEU A 528 -32.61 -16.70 -12.96
CA LEU A 528 -31.90 -15.53 -13.44
C LEU A 528 -30.94 -15.98 -14.56
N GLY A 529 -31.28 -15.58 -15.78
CA GLY A 529 -30.57 -15.91 -17.02
C GLY A 529 -29.90 -14.70 -17.69
N GLY A 530 -29.27 -14.92 -18.85
CA GLY A 530 -28.72 -13.84 -19.69
C GLY A 530 -27.23 -13.60 -19.43
N THR A 531 -26.83 -12.32 -19.35
CA THR A 531 -25.44 -11.91 -19.05
C THR A 531 -25.43 -10.96 -17.85
N LEU A 532 -24.28 -10.76 -17.20
CA LEU A 532 -24.15 -9.81 -16.09
C LEU A 532 -24.56 -8.37 -16.47
N LEU A 533 -24.40 -7.98 -17.73
CA LEU A 533 -24.80 -6.65 -18.24
C LEU A 533 -26.28 -6.58 -18.65
N SER A 534 -26.90 -7.73 -18.90
CA SER A 534 -28.30 -7.83 -19.35
C SER A 534 -28.99 -9.02 -18.67
N PRO A 535 -29.15 -8.98 -17.33
CA PRO A 535 -29.79 -10.06 -16.60
C PRO A 535 -31.28 -10.15 -16.97
N ARG A 536 -31.79 -11.36 -17.10
CA ARG A 536 -33.20 -11.64 -17.40
C ARG A 536 -33.77 -12.53 -16.33
N VAL A 537 -34.87 -12.11 -15.71
CA VAL A 537 -35.60 -12.95 -14.75
C VAL A 537 -36.68 -13.71 -15.51
N GLN A 538 -36.71 -15.03 -15.34
CA GLN A 538 -37.80 -15.89 -15.78
C GLN A 538 -38.51 -16.41 -14.54
N VAL A 539 -39.80 -16.12 -14.38
CA VAL A 539 -40.59 -16.64 -13.27
C VAL A 539 -41.42 -17.80 -13.80
N ALA A 540 -41.30 -18.96 -13.17
CA ALA A 540 -42.20 -20.08 -13.41
C ALA A 540 -43.44 -19.87 -12.54
N LEU A 541 -44.50 -19.33 -13.16
CA LEU A 541 -45.81 -19.34 -12.53
C LEU A 541 -46.32 -20.78 -12.60
N SER A 542 -46.49 -21.43 -11.45
CA SER A 542 -47.14 -22.74 -11.39
C SER A 542 -48.60 -22.56 -11.78
N ASP A 543 -49.03 -23.26 -12.83
CA ASP A 543 -50.45 -23.39 -13.19
C ASP A 543 -51.17 -24.19 -12.09
N ASN A 544 -51.66 -23.53 -11.04
CA ASN A 544 -52.59 -24.11 -10.07
C ASN A 544 -53.76 -23.16 -9.80
#